data_AF-A0A8H7MZS8-F1
#
_entry.id   AF-A0A8H7MZS8-F1
#
_cell.length_a   1.000
_cell.length_b   1.000
_cell.length_c   1.000
_cell.angle_alpha   90.00
_cell.angle_beta   90.00
_cell.angle_gamma   90.00
#
_symmetry.space_group_name_H-M   'P 1'
#
loop_
_entity.id
_entity.type
_entity.pdbx_description
1 polymer ?
#
loop_
_entity_poly.entity_id
_entity_poly.type
_entity_poly.pdbx_seq_one_letter_code
_entity_poly.pdbx_strand_id
1 'polypeptide(L)'
;MGIPAAFRWLSNRYPKIISPVIEDQPITMDDGTTIPVDTTKPNPNGEEFDNLYLDMNGIVHPCSHPEDRPAPKDEEEMMLEVFRYTDRVVNMVRPRKILMIAVDGVAPRAKMNQQRSRRFRAAQEAKEKEADKQELLKLLKQQNGGTLPHENAETIAKKAFDSNSITPGTPFMDILATSLRYWCQYKLNTDPGWAKLKILISDATVPGEGEHKIMSFVRSQRASPTMTRTHAT
;
A
#
# COMPACT_ATOMS: atom_id res chain seq x y z
N MET A 1 12.73 2.38 -18.57
CA MET A 1 13.47 1.54 -17.60
C MET A 1 12.50 1.17 -16.49
N GLY A 2 12.33 -0.11 -16.14
CA GLY A 2 11.46 -0.52 -15.03
C GLY A 2 12.10 -0.30 -13.67
N ILE A 3 11.29 -0.23 -12.59
CA ILE A 3 11.78 -0.04 -11.20
C ILE A 3 12.90 -1.03 -10.84
N PRO A 4 12.81 -2.35 -11.15
CA PRO A 4 13.89 -3.29 -10.82
C PRO A 4 15.22 -3.00 -11.50
N ALA A 5 15.19 -2.50 -12.75
CA ALA A 5 16.39 -2.16 -13.50
C ALA A 5 17.07 -0.90 -12.93
N ALA A 6 16.27 0.13 -12.60
CA ALA A 6 16.77 1.34 -11.97
C ALA A 6 17.33 1.06 -10.57
N PHE A 7 16.61 0.28 -9.76
CA PHE A 7 17.06 -0.11 -8.42
C PHE A 7 18.36 -0.92 -8.47
N ARG A 8 18.46 -1.92 -9.36
CA ARG A 8 19.70 -2.69 -9.55
C ARG A 8 20.88 -1.81 -9.96
N TRP A 9 20.65 -0.84 -10.85
CA TRP A 9 21.69 0.09 -11.26
C TRP A 9 22.15 0.96 -10.09
N LEU A 10 21.20 1.50 -9.31
CA LEU A 10 21.48 2.31 -8.12
C LEU A 10 22.21 1.52 -7.03
N SER A 11 21.76 0.30 -6.71
CA SER A 11 22.37 -0.55 -5.69
C SER A 11 23.81 -0.92 -6.05
N ASN A 12 24.06 -1.21 -7.32
CA ASN A 12 25.39 -1.57 -7.80
C ASN A 12 26.34 -0.38 -7.82
N ARG A 13 25.85 0.82 -8.15
CA ARG A 13 26.68 2.02 -8.29
C ARG A 13 26.88 2.76 -6.97
N TYR A 14 25.89 2.75 -6.09
CA TYR A 14 25.87 3.50 -4.83
C TYR A 14 25.37 2.60 -3.68
N PRO A 15 26.12 1.56 -3.29
CA PRO A 15 25.63 0.56 -2.33
C PRO A 15 25.25 1.14 -0.96
N LYS A 16 25.86 2.27 -0.57
CA LYS A 16 25.61 2.93 0.73
C LYS A 16 24.25 3.63 0.85
N ILE A 17 23.48 3.76 -0.24
CA ILE A 17 22.15 4.39 -0.18
C ILE A 17 21.05 3.42 0.28
N ILE A 18 21.37 2.13 0.38
CA ILE A 18 20.44 1.08 0.80
C ILE A 18 20.86 0.62 2.20
N SER A 19 19.95 0.76 3.15
CA SER A 19 20.08 0.22 4.50
C SER A 19 18.86 -0.66 4.80
N PRO A 20 19.03 -1.78 5.53
CA PRO A 20 17.90 -2.55 6.03
C PRO A 20 17.16 -1.72 7.09
N VAL A 21 15.83 -1.83 7.10
CA VAL A 21 14.99 -1.22 8.14
C VAL A 21 14.94 -2.15 9.34
N ILE A 22 15.15 -1.60 10.53
CA ILE A 22 15.03 -2.29 11.81
C ILE A 22 13.61 -2.07 12.33
N GLU A 23 12.89 -3.16 12.59
CA GLU A 23 11.50 -3.16 13.07
C GLU A 23 11.43 -3.78 14.47
N ASP A 24 10.83 -3.06 15.42
CA ASP A 24 10.44 -3.65 16.71
C ASP A 24 9.22 -4.55 16.49
N GLN A 25 9.20 -5.72 17.14
CA GLN A 25 8.08 -6.65 17.08
C GLN A 25 7.24 -6.57 18.37
N PRO A 26 5.91 -6.74 18.27
CA PRO A 26 5.06 -6.93 19.45
C PRO A 26 5.56 -8.12 20.29
N ILE A 27 5.49 -7.99 21.61
CA ILE A 27 5.92 -9.04 22.54
C ILE A 27 4.69 -9.80 23.01
N THR A 28 4.61 -11.08 22.69
CA THR A 28 3.59 -11.98 23.23
C THR A 28 4.10 -12.57 24.55
N MET A 29 3.39 -12.32 25.64
CA MET A 29 3.67 -12.90 26.95
C MET A 29 3.11 -14.33 27.06
N ASP A 30 3.61 -15.07 28.05
CA ASP A 30 3.23 -16.48 28.30
C ASP A 30 1.73 -16.66 28.62
N ASP A 31 1.05 -15.60 29.06
CA ASP A 31 -0.39 -15.56 29.34
C ASP A 31 -1.26 -15.30 28.09
N GLY A 32 -0.63 -15.13 26.92
CA GLY A 32 -1.30 -14.80 25.65
C GLY A 32 -1.52 -13.29 25.44
N THR A 33 -1.16 -12.44 26.39
CA THR A 33 -1.26 -10.98 26.24
C THR A 33 -0.20 -10.48 25.26
N THR A 34 -0.62 -9.72 24.25
CA THR A 34 0.30 -9.11 23.27
C THR A 34 0.54 -7.64 23.62
N ILE A 35 1.79 -7.29 23.93
CA ILE A 35 2.19 -5.90 24.15
C ILE A 35 2.52 -5.27 22.81
N PRO A 36 1.82 -4.20 22.39
CA PRO A 36 2.09 -3.52 21.14
C PRO A 36 3.42 -2.76 21.18
N VAL A 37 3.96 -2.46 20.00
CA VAL A 37 5.18 -1.67 19.84
C VAL A 37 4.93 -0.24 20.33
N ASP A 38 5.74 0.22 21.29
CA ASP A 38 5.70 1.59 21.78
C ASP A 38 6.43 2.53 20.83
N THR A 39 5.68 3.18 19.95
CA THR A 39 6.20 4.14 18.95
C THR A 39 6.61 5.48 19.54
N THR A 40 6.34 5.74 20.83
CA THR A 40 6.81 6.96 21.51
C THR A 40 8.31 6.93 21.82
N LYS A 41 8.91 5.72 21.85
CA LYS A 41 10.34 5.52 22.04
C LYS A 41 11.16 5.99 20.82
N PRO A 42 12.46 6.26 21.02
CA PRO A 42 13.37 6.57 19.91
C PRO A 42 13.31 5.53 18.80
N ASN A 43 13.47 5.95 17.54
CA ASN A 43 13.42 5.07 16.39
C ASN A 43 14.59 4.07 16.43
N PRO A 44 14.35 2.75 16.30
CA PRO A 44 15.40 1.72 16.34
C PRO A 44 16.42 1.84 15.19
N ASN A 45 16.11 2.56 14.12
CA ASN A 45 17.00 2.81 13.00
C ASN A 45 18.08 3.87 13.31
N GLY A 46 18.04 4.51 14.49
CA GLY A 46 19.01 5.52 14.91
C GLY A 46 18.76 6.92 14.33
N GLU A 47 17.76 7.08 13.47
CA GLU A 47 17.35 8.35 12.87
C GLU A 47 15.88 8.64 13.18
N GLU A 48 15.60 9.89 13.56
CA GLU A 48 14.23 10.36 13.79
C GLU A 48 13.68 11.05 12.54
N PHE A 49 12.41 10.78 12.24
CA PHE A 49 11.75 11.32 11.05
C PHE A 49 10.68 12.32 11.47
N ASP A 50 10.74 13.53 10.91
CA ASP A 50 9.72 14.54 11.16
C ASP A 50 8.42 14.24 10.40
N ASN A 51 8.56 13.94 9.11
CA ASN A 51 7.44 13.87 8.17
C ASN A 51 7.48 12.55 7.40
N LEU A 52 6.36 11.83 7.39
CA LEU A 52 6.15 10.64 6.57
C LEU A 52 5.09 10.93 5.50
N TYR A 53 5.40 10.58 4.25
CA TYR A 53 4.51 10.73 3.11
C TYR A 53 4.23 9.36 2.51
N LEU A 54 2.96 8.99 2.39
CA LEU A 54 2.53 7.69 1.87
C LEU A 54 1.80 7.86 0.55
N ASP A 55 2.27 7.16 -0.48
CA ASP A 55 1.50 6.90 -1.69
C ASP A 55 0.64 5.65 -1.45
N MET A 56 -0.67 5.85 -1.26
CA MET A 56 -1.59 4.79 -0.92
C MET A 56 -1.80 3.80 -2.05
N ASN A 57 -1.64 4.21 -3.31
CA ASN A 57 -1.74 3.25 -4.41
C ASN A 57 -0.62 2.21 -4.34
N GLY A 58 0.56 2.61 -3.85
CA GLY A 58 1.68 1.72 -3.56
C GLY A 58 1.40 0.70 -2.43
N ILE A 59 0.42 0.96 -1.57
CA ILE A 59 0.02 0.06 -0.46
C ILE A 59 -1.20 -0.79 -0.86
N VAL A 60 -2.22 -0.17 -1.45
CA VAL A 60 -3.48 -0.83 -1.82
C VAL A 60 -3.26 -1.93 -2.86
N HIS A 61 -2.38 -1.70 -3.85
CA HIS A 61 -2.09 -2.71 -4.87
C HIS A 61 -1.50 -4.01 -4.28
N PRO A 62 -0.41 -3.99 -3.49
CA PRO A 62 0.08 -5.19 -2.80
C PRO A 62 -0.94 -5.83 -1.85
N CYS A 63 -1.77 -5.05 -1.17
CA CYS A 63 -2.81 -5.59 -0.29
C CYS A 63 -3.89 -6.36 -1.08
N SER A 64 -4.13 -5.99 -2.34
CA SER A 64 -5.13 -6.65 -3.18
C SER A 64 -4.71 -7.99 -3.75
N HIS A 65 -3.40 -8.19 -3.92
CA HIS A 65 -2.82 -9.41 -4.49
C HIS A 65 -1.50 -9.73 -3.77
N PRO A 66 -1.56 -10.11 -2.49
CA PRO A 66 -0.36 -10.42 -1.72
C PRO A 66 0.30 -11.71 -2.27
N GLU A 67 1.63 -11.75 -2.27
CA GLU A 67 2.39 -12.90 -2.77
C GLU A 67 2.40 -14.07 -1.77
N ASP A 68 2.48 -13.76 -0.46
CA ASP A 68 2.69 -14.75 0.61
C ASP A 68 1.41 -15.31 1.24
N ARG A 69 0.25 -14.79 0.86
CA ARG A 69 -1.05 -15.14 1.49
C ARG A 69 -2.19 -15.02 0.48
N PRO A 70 -3.37 -15.60 0.74
CA PRO A 70 -4.51 -15.44 -0.16
C PRO A 70 -4.94 -13.98 -0.28
N ALA A 71 -5.49 -13.63 -1.44
CA ALA A 71 -6.13 -12.34 -1.67
C ALA A 71 -7.33 -12.14 -0.72
N PRO A 72 -7.61 -10.90 -0.30
CA PRO A 72 -8.75 -10.59 0.56
C PRO A 72 -10.06 -10.97 -0.14
N LYS A 73 -11.02 -11.47 0.65
CA LYS A 73 -12.30 -11.98 0.17
C LYS A 73 -13.26 -10.87 -0.24
N ASP A 74 -13.22 -9.75 0.47
CA ASP A 74 -14.11 -8.62 0.31
C ASP A 74 -13.38 -7.28 0.55
N GLU A 75 -14.12 -6.18 0.36
CA GLU A 75 -13.58 -4.84 0.56
C GLU A 75 -13.24 -4.54 2.03
N GLU A 76 -13.91 -5.19 2.99
CA GLU A 76 -13.65 -4.99 4.42
C GLU A 76 -12.30 -5.61 4.81
N GLU A 77 -12.05 -6.85 4.42
CA GLU A 77 -10.75 -7.52 4.62
C GLU A 77 -9.63 -6.75 3.91
N MET A 78 -9.90 -6.20 2.72
CA MET A 78 -8.97 -5.30 2.04
C MET A 78 -8.63 -4.06 2.87
N MET A 79 -9.62 -3.37 3.45
CA MET A 79 -9.39 -2.18 4.27
C MET A 79 -8.57 -2.53 5.52
N LEU A 80 -8.89 -3.64 6.19
CA LEU A 80 -8.13 -4.11 7.35
C LEU A 80 -6.67 -4.39 7.00
N GLU A 81 -6.40 -4.95 5.83
CA GLU A 81 -5.05 -5.19 5.37
C GLU A 81 -4.30 -3.92 4.99
N VAL A 82 -4.98 -2.95 4.37
CA VAL A 82 -4.43 -1.61 4.14
C VAL A 82 -4.06 -0.94 5.47
N PHE A 83 -4.92 -1.04 6.49
CA PHE A 83 -4.64 -0.50 7.82
C PHE A 83 -3.45 -1.17 8.49
N ARG A 84 -3.37 -2.52 8.45
CA ARG A 84 -2.23 -3.27 8.99
C ARG A 84 -0.92 -2.89 8.32
N TYR A 85 -0.91 -2.79 6.99
CA TYR A 85 0.28 -2.42 6.25
C TYR A 85 0.70 -0.97 6.55
N THR A 86 -0.27 -0.05 6.56
CA THR A 86 -0.02 1.36 6.90
C THR A 86 0.52 1.51 8.32
N ASP A 87 -0.05 0.78 9.28
CA ASP A 87 0.41 0.76 10.67
C ASP A 87 1.86 0.27 10.77
N ARG A 88 2.20 -0.83 10.10
CA ARG A 88 3.58 -1.33 10.04
C ARG A 88 4.52 -0.26 9.50
N VAL A 89 4.19 0.43 8.41
CA VAL A 89 5.01 1.50 7.84
C VAL A 89 5.20 2.67 8.82
N VAL A 90 4.12 3.10 9.48
CA VAL A 90 4.21 4.18 10.48
C VAL A 90 5.04 3.75 11.69
N ASN A 91 4.95 2.50 12.14
CA ASN A 91 5.72 1.97 13.28
C ASN A 91 7.23 1.87 12.97
N MET A 92 7.59 1.60 11.71
CA MET A 92 8.98 1.60 11.24
C MET A 92 9.59 3.00 11.19
N VAL A 93 8.84 3.98 10.68
CA VAL A 93 9.36 5.33 10.45
C VAL A 93 9.22 6.23 11.68
N ARG A 94 8.16 6.05 12.48
CA ARG A 94 7.82 6.87 13.66
C ARG A 94 7.88 8.38 13.38
N PRO A 95 7.05 8.90 12.43
CA PRO A 95 7.01 10.33 12.16
C PRO A 95 6.71 11.12 13.45
N ARG A 96 7.30 12.30 13.60
CA ARG A 96 7.13 13.14 14.81
C ARG A 96 6.27 14.38 14.63
N LYS A 97 6.03 14.79 13.38
CA LYS A 97 5.29 16.03 13.06
C LYS A 97 4.14 15.78 12.09
N ILE A 98 4.42 15.24 10.90
CA ILE A 98 3.42 15.14 9.82
C ILE A 98 3.31 13.70 9.32
N LEU A 99 2.08 13.22 9.17
CA LEU A 99 1.74 12.06 8.37
C LEU A 99 0.85 12.50 7.22
N MET A 100 1.36 12.43 5.99
CA MET A 100 0.58 12.73 4.79
C MET A 100 0.24 11.42 4.06
N ILE A 101 -1.05 11.23 3.82
CA ILE A 101 -1.62 10.10 3.11
C ILE A 101 -2.15 10.61 1.77
N ALA A 102 -1.53 10.19 0.66
CA ALA A 102 -1.90 10.61 -0.68
C ALA A 102 -2.45 9.43 -1.48
N VAL A 103 -3.71 9.53 -1.90
CA VAL A 103 -4.36 8.60 -2.83
C VAL A 103 -4.30 9.20 -4.23
N ASP A 104 -4.10 8.39 -5.28
CA ASP A 104 -4.16 8.91 -6.65
C ASP A 104 -5.54 9.51 -6.92
N GLY A 105 -5.54 10.74 -7.43
CA GLY A 105 -6.70 11.37 -8.05
C GLY A 105 -6.62 11.34 -9.57
N VAL A 106 -7.41 12.19 -10.23
CA VAL A 106 -7.41 12.29 -11.69
C VAL A 106 -6.02 12.72 -12.18
N ALA A 107 -5.37 11.87 -12.97
CA ALA A 107 -4.01 12.08 -13.47
C ALA A 107 -3.97 12.83 -14.82
N PRO A 108 -2.83 13.43 -15.21
CA PRO A 108 -2.66 14.06 -16.51
C PRO A 108 -2.83 13.09 -17.68
N ARG A 109 -3.22 13.60 -18.87
CA ARG A 109 -3.46 12.80 -20.08
C ARG A 109 -2.30 11.86 -20.45
N ALA A 110 -1.06 12.31 -20.28
CA ALA A 110 0.13 11.48 -20.53
C ALA A 110 0.13 10.22 -19.66
N LYS A 111 -0.13 10.36 -18.36
CA LYS A 111 -0.24 9.23 -17.43
C LYS A 111 -1.47 8.38 -17.72
N MET A 112 -2.61 8.99 -18.04
CA MET A 112 -3.83 8.24 -18.40
C MET A 112 -3.59 7.29 -19.59
N ASN A 113 -2.85 7.73 -20.62
CA ASN A 113 -2.50 6.87 -21.75
C ASN A 113 -1.63 5.67 -21.33
N GLN A 114 -0.67 5.90 -20.42
CA GLN A 114 0.19 4.85 -19.87
C GLN A 114 -0.62 3.86 -19.00
N GLN A 115 -1.48 4.36 -18.11
CA GLN A 115 -2.37 3.55 -17.28
C GLN A 115 -3.34 2.74 -18.16
N ARG A 116 -3.93 3.36 -19.19
CA ARG A 116 -4.78 2.67 -20.17
C ARG A 116 -4.03 1.51 -20.80
N SER A 117 -2.84 1.77 -21.36
CA SER A 117 -2.04 0.73 -22.03
C SER A 117 -1.71 -0.44 -21.09
N ARG A 118 -1.36 -0.15 -19.83
CA ARG A 118 -1.14 -1.18 -18.80
C ARG A 118 -2.38 -2.02 -18.51
N ARG A 119 -3.54 -1.37 -18.30
CA ARG A 119 -4.80 -2.06 -17.96
C ARG A 119 -5.28 -2.97 -19.10
N PHE A 120 -5.14 -2.50 -20.34
CA PHE A 120 -5.49 -3.31 -21.52
C PHE A 120 -4.62 -4.58 -21.62
N ARG A 121 -3.31 -4.46 -21.38
CA ARG A 121 -2.41 -5.63 -21.34
C ARG A 121 -2.77 -6.59 -20.21
N ALA A 122 -2.99 -6.08 -18.99
CA ALA A 122 -3.36 -6.91 -17.84
C ALA A 122 -4.68 -7.66 -18.07
N ALA A 123 -5.68 -7.01 -18.68
CA ALA A 123 -6.95 -7.65 -19.02
C ALA A 123 -6.77 -8.76 -20.08
N GLN A 124 -5.89 -8.55 -21.06
CA GLN A 124 -5.56 -9.57 -22.05
C GLN A 124 -4.82 -10.76 -21.43
N GLU A 125 -3.79 -10.51 -20.62
CA GLU A 125 -3.04 -11.54 -19.90
C GLU A 125 -3.94 -12.35 -18.95
N ALA A 126 -4.89 -11.70 -18.28
CA ALA A 126 -5.87 -12.37 -17.43
C ALA A 126 -6.79 -13.30 -18.22
N LYS A 127 -7.22 -12.87 -19.42
CA LYS A 127 -8.04 -13.70 -20.33
C LYS A 127 -7.27 -14.92 -20.85
N GLU A 128 -6.00 -14.74 -21.21
CA GLU A 128 -5.11 -15.82 -21.64
C GLU A 128 -4.89 -16.84 -20.50
N LYS A 129 -4.55 -16.37 -19.29
CA LYS A 129 -4.41 -17.24 -18.11
C LYS A 129 -5.68 -18.02 -17.76
N GLU A 130 -6.84 -17.40 -17.89
CA GLU A 130 -8.11 -18.07 -17.63
C GLU A 130 -8.39 -19.15 -18.69
N ALA A 131 -8.06 -18.91 -19.95
CA ALA A 131 -8.16 -19.92 -21.01
C ALA A 131 -7.23 -21.11 -20.74
N ASP A 132 -5.97 -20.85 -20.40
CA ASP A 132 -4.97 -21.89 -20.06
C ASP A 132 -5.42 -22.71 -18.84
N LYS A 133 -5.96 -22.05 -17.80
CA LYS A 133 -6.50 -22.70 -16.61
C LYS A 133 -7.69 -23.60 -16.95
N GLN A 134 -8.59 -23.14 -17.82
CA GLN A 134 -9.73 -23.94 -18.28
C GLN A 134 -9.29 -25.15 -19.11
N GLU A 135 -8.27 -25.00 -19.95
CA GLU A 135 -7.70 -26.12 -20.72
C GLU A 135 -7.04 -27.14 -19.80
N LEU A 136 -6.22 -26.70 -18.85
CA LEU A 136 -5.60 -27.57 -17.83
C LEU A 136 -6.66 -28.34 -17.02
N LEU A 137 -7.75 -27.67 -16.61
CA LEU A 137 -8.85 -28.30 -15.89
C LEU A 137 -9.57 -29.37 -16.74
N LYS A 138 -9.71 -29.16 -18.06
CA LYS A 138 -10.28 -30.17 -18.97
C LYS A 138 -9.38 -31.40 -19.06
N LEU A 139 -8.07 -31.22 -19.20
CA LEU A 139 -7.10 -32.31 -19.26
C LEU A 139 -7.04 -33.12 -17.95
N LEU A 140 -7.12 -32.45 -16.79
CA LEU A 140 -7.15 -33.12 -15.48
C LEU A 140 -8.44 -33.94 -15.28
N LYS A 141 -9.59 -33.42 -15.71
CA LYS A 141 -10.88 -34.16 -15.67
C LYS A 141 -10.84 -35.42 -16.52
N GLN A 142 -10.16 -35.38 -17.67
CA GLN A 142 -9.99 -36.53 -18.55
C GLN A 142 -9.07 -37.60 -17.95
N GLN A 143 -8.02 -37.21 -17.22
CA GLN A 143 -7.09 -38.15 -16.58
C GLN A 143 -7.62 -38.78 -15.29
N ASN A 144 -8.34 -38.03 -14.44
CA ASN A 144 -8.81 -38.49 -13.13
C ASN A 144 -10.24 -39.08 -13.13
N GLY A 145 -10.76 -39.52 -14.28
CA GLY A 145 -12.09 -40.15 -14.34
C GLY A 145 -13.27 -39.24 -13.96
N GLY A 146 -13.10 -37.91 -14.06
CA GLY A 146 -14.18 -36.94 -13.88
C GLY A 146 -14.32 -36.29 -12.49
N THR A 147 -13.53 -36.69 -11.49
CA THR A 147 -13.59 -36.09 -10.13
C THR A 147 -12.48 -35.07 -9.91
N LEU A 148 -12.89 -33.82 -9.64
CA LEU A 148 -12.00 -32.76 -9.13
C LEU A 148 -11.93 -32.88 -7.59
N PRO A 149 -10.74 -32.74 -6.97
CA PRO A 149 -10.65 -32.56 -5.52
C PRO A 149 -11.45 -31.33 -5.07
N HIS A 150 -12.26 -31.47 -4.02
CA HIS A 150 -13.17 -30.41 -3.51
C HIS A 150 -12.43 -29.11 -3.15
N GLU A 151 -11.17 -29.21 -2.67
CA GLU A 151 -10.31 -28.07 -2.34
C GLU A 151 -9.97 -27.19 -3.55
N ASN A 152 -9.88 -27.77 -4.74
CA ASN A 152 -9.58 -27.02 -5.95
C ASN A 152 -10.79 -26.20 -6.42
N ALA A 153 -12.02 -26.68 -6.21
CA ALA A 153 -13.23 -26.00 -6.68
C ALA A 153 -13.48 -24.66 -5.94
N GLU A 154 -13.29 -24.62 -4.62
CA GLU A 154 -13.43 -23.38 -3.83
C GLU A 154 -12.33 -22.37 -4.11
N THR A 155 -11.10 -22.83 -4.31
CA THR A 155 -9.95 -21.97 -4.66
C THR A 155 -10.08 -21.41 -6.07
N ILE A 156 -10.74 -22.14 -6.98
CA ILE A 156 -11.06 -21.68 -8.35
C ILE A 156 -12.21 -20.67 -8.37
N ALA A 157 -13.17 -20.78 -7.45
CA ALA A 157 -14.35 -19.91 -7.39
C ALA A 157 -14.13 -18.57 -6.67
N LYS A 158 -13.01 -18.41 -5.94
CA LYS A 158 -12.67 -17.13 -5.31
C LYS A 158 -12.33 -16.09 -6.37
N LYS A 159 -13.25 -15.16 -6.58
CA LYS A 159 -13.10 -14.03 -7.50
C LYS A 159 -11.99 -13.13 -6.98
N ALA A 160 -10.88 -13.04 -7.72
CA ALA A 160 -9.82 -12.08 -7.40
C ALA A 160 -10.38 -10.65 -7.40
N PHE A 161 -9.87 -9.82 -6.49
CA PHE A 161 -10.27 -8.42 -6.40
C PHE A 161 -10.00 -7.69 -7.72
N ASP A 162 -10.99 -6.95 -8.24
CA ASP A 162 -10.80 -6.19 -9.48
C ASP A 162 -9.91 -4.98 -9.22
N SER A 163 -8.62 -5.11 -9.55
CA SER A 163 -7.64 -4.02 -9.41
C SER A 163 -8.01 -2.76 -10.19
N ASN A 164 -8.90 -2.83 -11.20
CA ASN A 164 -9.36 -1.63 -11.90
C ASN A 164 -10.28 -0.76 -11.04
N SER A 165 -10.86 -1.32 -9.97
CA SER A 165 -11.61 -0.56 -8.95
C SER A 165 -10.73 0.44 -8.21
N ILE A 166 -9.39 0.29 -8.25
CA ILE A 166 -8.42 1.24 -7.73
C ILE A 166 -8.23 2.36 -8.76
N THR A 167 -9.29 3.16 -8.96
CA THR A 167 -9.33 4.31 -9.88
C THR A 167 -10.18 5.41 -9.26
N PRO A 168 -9.77 6.69 -9.36
CA PRO A 168 -10.61 7.80 -8.93
C PRO A 168 -12.02 7.73 -9.54
N GLY A 169 -13.04 7.96 -8.70
CA GLY A 169 -14.45 7.96 -9.11
C GLY A 169 -15.16 6.61 -8.99
N THR A 170 -14.51 5.57 -8.49
CA THR A 170 -15.16 4.29 -8.15
C THR A 170 -15.72 4.32 -6.72
N PRO A 171 -16.79 3.55 -6.41
CA PRO A 171 -17.30 3.42 -5.04
C PRO A 171 -16.23 2.93 -4.05
N PHE A 172 -15.33 2.05 -4.50
CA PHE A 172 -14.21 1.56 -3.69
C PHE A 172 -13.31 2.71 -3.18
N MET A 173 -13.02 3.72 -4.02
CA MET A 173 -12.18 4.85 -3.58
C MET A 173 -12.88 5.73 -2.54
N ASP A 174 -14.20 5.86 -2.60
CA ASP A 174 -14.99 6.58 -1.59
C ASP A 174 -15.00 5.85 -0.25
N ILE A 175 -15.13 4.52 -0.30
CA ILE A 175 -15.03 3.64 0.88
C ILE A 175 -13.62 3.72 1.47
N LEU A 176 -12.56 3.66 0.64
CA LEU A 176 -11.18 3.80 1.08
C LEU A 176 -10.94 5.15 1.77
N ALA A 177 -11.41 6.25 1.18
CA ALA A 177 -11.25 7.59 1.75
C ALA A 177 -11.96 7.71 3.11
N THR A 178 -13.18 7.20 3.22
CA THR A 178 -13.96 7.24 4.47
C THR A 178 -13.31 6.36 5.54
N SER A 179 -12.88 5.17 5.16
CA SER A 179 -12.18 4.19 6.01
C SER A 179 -10.88 4.76 6.56
N LEU A 180 -10.05 5.39 5.72
CA LEU A 180 -8.80 6.04 6.15
C LEU A 180 -9.06 7.20 7.12
N ARG A 181 -10.07 8.04 6.86
CA ARG A 181 -10.44 9.13 7.77
C ARG A 181 -10.86 8.60 9.14
N TYR A 182 -11.72 7.59 9.16
CA TYR A 182 -12.16 6.94 10.41
C TYR A 182 -10.96 6.33 11.16
N TRP A 183 -10.12 5.58 10.46
CA TRP A 183 -8.97 4.90 11.05
C TRP A 183 -7.94 5.88 11.61
N CYS A 184 -7.62 6.96 10.89
CA CYS A 184 -6.74 8.01 11.40
C CYS A 184 -7.32 8.69 12.65
N GLN A 185 -8.63 8.95 12.66
CA GLN A 185 -9.29 9.50 13.85
C GLN A 185 -9.22 8.53 15.03
N TYR A 186 -9.49 7.25 14.80
CA TYR A 186 -9.34 6.20 15.82
C TYR A 186 -7.92 6.21 16.39
N LYS A 187 -6.90 6.16 15.53
CA LYS A 187 -5.49 6.17 15.94
C LYS A 187 -5.10 7.40 16.74
N LEU A 188 -5.55 8.59 16.35
CA LEU A 188 -5.31 9.83 17.12
C LEU A 188 -5.85 9.76 18.55
N ASN A 189 -6.92 9.00 18.80
CA ASN A 189 -7.55 8.89 20.12
C ASN A 189 -7.02 7.71 20.94
N THR A 190 -6.48 6.67 20.31
CA THR A 190 -6.08 5.43 20.98
C THR A 190 -4.58 5.24 21.10
N ASP A 191 -3.80 5.83 20.19
CA ASP A 191 -2.36 5.58 20.06
C ASP A 191 -1.55 6.82 20.50
N PRO A 192 -0.81 6.74 21.62
CA PRO A 192 0.01 7.85 22.10
C PRO A 192 1.06 8.33 21.10
N GLY A 193 1.55 7.45 20.22
CA GLY A 193 2.51 7.81 19.17
C GLY A 193 1.89 8.70 18.10
N TRP A 194 0.57 8.64 17.92
CA TRP A 194 -0.17 9.43 16.94
C TRP A 194 -0.67 10.75 17.50
N ALA A 195 -0.82 10.87 18.82
CA ALA A 195 -1.48 11.99 19.49
C ALA A 195 -0.95 13.38 19.11
N LYS A 196 0.32 13.51 18.72
CA LYS A 196 0.96 14.78 18.34
C LYS A 196 1.10 14.98 16.82
N LEU A 197 0.67 14.01 16.00
CA LEU A 197 0.82 14.07 14.56
C LEU A 197 -0.23 14.96 13.91
N LYS A 198 0.22 15.78 12.96
CA LYS A 198 -0.66 16.43 12.00
C LYS A 198 -0.89 15.50 10.83
N ILE A 199 -2.09 14.94 10.74
CA ILE A 199 -2.48 14.02 9.67
C ILE A 199 -3.11 14.82 8.52
N LEU A 200 -2.60 14.60 7.31
CA LEU A 200 -3.09 15.21 6.07
C LEU A 200 -3.54 14.10 5.12
N ILE A 201 -4.82 14.07 4.77
CA ILE A 201 -5.36 13.09 3.82
C ILE A 201 -5.70 13.82 2.51
N SER A 202 -5.02 13.44 1.43
CA SER A 202 -5.35 13.86 0.07
C SER A 202 -5.96 12.67 -0.66
N ASP A 203 -7.29 12.57 -0.63
CA ASP A 203 -8.03 11.48 -1.26
C ASP A 203 -8.10 11.60 -2.80
N ALA A 204 -8.82 10.67 -3.42
CA ALA A 204 -8.97 10.56 -4.87
C ALA A 204 -9.77 11.72 -5.50
N THR A 205 -10.51 12.51 -4.71
CA THR A 205 -11.26 13.67 -5.21
C THR A 205 -10.35 14.85 -5.53
N VAL A 206 -9.19 14.93 -4.88
CA VAL A 206 -8.15 15.92 -5.19
C VAL A 206 -7.42 15.47 -6.47
N PRO A 207 -7.35 16.30 -7.53
CA PRO A 207 -6.67 15.90 -8.77
C PRO A 207 -5.15 15.74 -8.58
N GLY A 208 -4.55 14.88 -9.39
CA GLY A 208 -3.11 14.60 -9.40
C GLY A 208 -2.74 13.21 -8.86
N GLU A 209 -1.58 12.73 -9.30
CA GLU A 209 -0.97 11.49 -8.82
C GLU A 209 -0.45 11.66 -7.38
N GLY A 210 -0.47 10.61 -6.57
CA GLY A 210 -0.06 10.60 -5.17
C GLY A 210 1.36 11.16 -4.99
N GLU A 211 2.32 10.64 -5.75
CA GLU A 211 3.70 11.12 -5.78
C GLU A 211 3.81 12.63 -6.10
N HIS A 212 2.99 13.14 -7.03
CA HIS A 212 3.00 14.54 -7.42
C HIS A 212 2.30 15.45 -6.41
N LYS A 213 1.26 14.96 -5.72
CA LYS A 213 0.62 15.64 -4.60
C LYS A 213 1.60 15.81 -3.44
N ILE A 214 2.30 14.74 -3.07
CA ILE A 214 3.35 14.75 -2.05
C ILE A 214 4.44 15.75 -2.43
N MET A 215 4.98 15.67 -3.64
CA MET A 215 6.06 16.56 -4.07
C MET A 215 5.61 18.03 -4.13
N SER A 216 4.35 18.29 -4.49
CA SER A 216 3.78 19.64 -4.48
C SER A 216 3.65 20.19 -3.06
N PHE A 217 3.21 19.36 -2.11
CA PHE A 217 3.19 19.73 -0.70
C PHE A 217 4.58 20.07 -0.19
N VAL A 218 5.58 19.21 -0.43
CA VAL A 218 6.98 19.44 -0.03
C VAL A 218 7.52 20.76 -0.60
N ARG A 219 7.27 21.04 -1.89
CA ARG A 219 7.67 22.32 -2.52
C ARG A 219 6.98 23.53 -1.87
N SER A 220 5.68 23.42 -1.57
CA SER A 220 4.92 24.51 -0.95
C SER A 220 5.44 24.85 0.45
N GLN A 221 5.80 23.84 1.24
CA GLN A 221 6.38 24.04 2.57
C GLN A 221 7.76 24.72 2.45
N ARG A 222 8.60 24.28 1.50
CA ARG A 222 9.93 24.88 1.26
C ARG A 222 9.89 26.36 0.86
N ALA A 223 8.80 26.79 0.22
CA ALA A 223 8.60 28.18 -0.14
C ALA A 223 8.09 29.04 1.04
N SER A 224 7.63 28.42 2.13
CA SER A 224 7.15 29.14 3.31
C SER A 224 8.32 29.76 4.08
N PRO A 225 8.24 31.06 4.46
CA PRO A 225 9.27 31.73 5.26
C PRO A 225 9.49 31.10 6.65
N THR A 226 8.48 30.40 7.17
CA THR A 226 8.49 29.82 8.53
C THR A 226 9.02 28.39 8.58
N MET A 227 9.44 27.80 7.46
CA MET A 227 9.89 26.41 7.45
C MET A 227 11.26 26.25 8.10
N THR A 228 11.32 25.46 9.18
CA THR A 228 12.58 24.99 9.77
C THR A 228 13.31 24.12 8.76
N ARG A 229 14.51 24.52 8.33
CA ARG A 229 15.35 23.73 7.42
C ARG A 229 16.07 22.64 8.22
N THR A 230 15.46 21.47 8.38
CA THR A 230 16.09 20.30 9.03
C THR A 230 16.95 19.43 8.10
N HIS A 231 17.08 19.77 6.80
CA HIS A 231 17.87 18.99 5.83
C HIS A 231 18.99 19.80 5.18
N ALA A 232 19.73 20.58 5.96
CA ALA A 232 20.90 21.33 5.49
C ALA A 232 22.13 21.03 6.35
N THR A 233 22.60 19.79 6.30
CA THR A 233 23.98 19.39 6.61
C THR A 233 24.31 18.13 5.84
#